data_AF-A0A1H9V9Q1-F1
#
_entry.id   AF-A0A1H9V9Q1-F1
#
_cell.length_a   1.000
_cell.length_b   1.000
_cell.length_c   1.000
_cell.angle_alpha   90.00
_cell.angle_beta   90.00
_cell.angle_gamma   90.00
#
_symmetry.space_group_name_H-M   'P 1'
#
loop_
_entity.id
_entity.type
_entity.pdbx_description
1 polymer ?
#
loop_
_entity_poly.entity_id
_entity_poly.type
_entity_poly.pdbx_seq_one_letter_code
_entity_poly.pdbx_strand_id
1 'polypeptide(L)'
;MPTEKERLDVVEPQVATLISHVGQLSAELERVTARLTVLQRRLSGAGDGPLADLDAVTGDIAPLVEALRRAWDAEQEVLADPARVELRQQVLEYDGLKARRDEARSRLDGGRVPRFERDALSHEVRQVEWLIHANEASAKRAAERLAADEDAAGEQWRTEAVLAGDKARGEIKDAAARRISAALAQYARMPVWFRVGLGEIPTPDPSFWLESAIAVLAYRLEYGVTDAVSPLGAPPSASSGCQNWVRRTNVHADITDRLTTLAATFHLQ
;
A
#
# COMPACT_ATOMS: atom_id res chain seq x y z
N MET A 1 -8.34 86.14 2.98
CA MET A 1 -7.38 85.13 2.49
C MET A 1 -7.11 84.19 3.65
N PRO A 2 -7.38 82.88 3.55
CA PRO A 2 -7.06 81.95 4.63
C PRO A 2 -5.56 81.96 4.88
N THR A 3 -5.17 81.96 6.15
CA THR A 3 -3.76 81.88 6.55
C THR A 3 -3.19 80.51 6.22
N GLU A 4 -1.87 80.43 6.04
CA GLU A 4 -1.15 79.19 5.71
C GLU A 4 -1.41 78.09 6.75
N LYS A 5 -1.62 78.48 8.01
CA LYS A 5 -2.02 77.61 9.11
C LYS A 5 -3.43 77.02 8.94
N GLU A 6 -4.42 77.84 8.57
CA GLU A 6 -5.79 77.38 8.30
C GLU A 6 -5.85 76.44 7.08
N ARG A 7 -4.94 76.59 6.12
CA ARG A 7 -4.80 75.64 5.00
C ARG A 7 -4.15 74.33 5.45
N LEU A 8 -3.15 74.38 6.32
CA LEU A 8 -2.53 73.20 6.90
C LEU A 8 -3.51 72.39 7.76
N ASP A 9 -4.29 73.06 8.61
CA ASP A 9 -5.28 72.44 9.51
C ASP A 9 -6.37 71.67 8.74
N VAL A 10 -6.64 72.04 7.48
CA VAL A 10 -7.58 71.34 6.59
C VAL A 10 -6.92 70.18 5.85
N VAL A 11 -5.64 70.31 5.48
CA VAL A 11 -4.91 69.31 4.68
C VAL A 11 -4.35 68.18 5.54
N GLU A 12 -3.91 68.46 6.76
CA GLU A 12 -3.37 67.45 7.70
C GLU A 12 -4.32 66.25 7.96
N PRO A 13 -5.62 66.46 8.28
CA PRO A 13 -6.54 65.35 8.47
C PRO A 13 -6.83 64.61 7.16
N GLN A 14 -6.79 65.29 6.00
CA GLN A 14 -6.96 64.65 4.70
C GLN A 14 -5.76 63.75 4.36
N VAL A 15 -4.54 64.21 4.66
CA VAL A 15 -3.31 63.42 4.50
C VAL A 15 -3.30 62.22 5.44
N ALA A 16 -3.71 62.39 6.71
CA ALA A 16 -3.84 61.28 7.66
C ALA A 16 -4.86 60.23 7.18
N THR A 17 -5.98 60.68 6.62
CA THR A 17 -7.02 59.80 6.05
C THR A 17 -6.50 59.04 4.82
N LEU A 18 -5.72 59.70 3.95
CA LEU A 18 -5.06 59.09 2.80
C LEU A 18 -4.04 58.04 3.21
N ILE A 19 -3.20 58.33 4.22
CA ILE A 19 -2.23 57.37 4.76
C ILE A 19 -2.95 56.14 5.31
N SER A 20 -4.05 56.34 6.04
CA SER A 20 -4.87 55.23 6.56
C SER A 20 -5.47 54.38 5.43
N HIS A 21 -6.02 55.01 4.38
CA HIS A 21 -6.56 54.29 3.22
C HIS A 21 -5.49 53.50 2.46
N VAL A 22 -4.30 54.07 2.25
CA VAL A 22 -3.19 53.38 1.59
C VAL A 22 -2.71 52.18 2.42
N GLY A 23 -2.66 52.31 3.74
CA GLY A 23 -2.34 51.20 4.63
C GLY A 23 -3.39 50.08 4.57
N GLN A 24 -4.68 50.42 4.54
CA GLN A 24 -5.76 49.45 4.38
C GLN A 24 -5.71 48.74 3.03
N LEU A 25 -5.55 49.49 1.94
CA LEU A 25 -5.43 48.94 0.59
C LEU A 25 -4.22 48.00 0.47
N SER A 26 -3.08 48.35 1.05
CA SER A 26 -1.88 47.49 1.04
C SER A 26 -2.13 46.18 1.78
N ALA A 27 -2.78 46.22 2.95
CA ALA A 27 -3.13 45.03 3.70
C ALA A 27 -4.17 44.15 2.97
N GLU A 28 -5.13 44.76 2.25
CA GLU A 28 -6.06 44.00 1.40
C GLU A 28 -5.36 43.37 0.20
N LEU A 29 -4.44 44.08 -0.44
CA LEU A 29 -3.64 43.57 -1.56
C LEU A 29 -2.76 42.40 -1.11
N GLU A 30 -2.14 42.48 0.07
CA GLU A 30 -1.40 41.37 0.68
C GLU A 30 -2.30 40.16 0.93
N ARG A 31 -3.52 40.35 1.46
CA ARG A 31 -4.48 39.25 1.66
C ARG A 31 -4.93 38.62 0.34
N VAL A 32 -5.22 39.44 -0.67
CA VAL A 32 -5.63 38.95 -2.00
C VAL A 32 -4.47 38.20 -2.65
N THR A 33 -3.25 38.70 -2.54
CA THR A 33 -2.04 38.04 -3.04
C THR A 33 -1.82 36.71 -2.32
N ALA A 34 -1.92 36.67 -0.99
CA ALA A 34 -1.83 35.43 -0.23
C ALA A 34 -2.90 34.41 -0.63
N ARG A 35 -4.15 34.86 -0.84
CA ARG A 35 -5.24 34.00 -1.35
C ARG A 35 -4.96 33.51 -2.76
N LEU A 36 -4.45 34.36 -3.65
CA LEU A 36 -4.04 33.99 -5.00
C LEU A 36 -2.91 32.98 -4.99
N THR A 37 -1.92 33.12 -4.10
CA THR A 37 -0.83 32.16 -3.94
C THR A 37 -1.34 30.82 -3.42
N VAL A 38 -2.26 30.82 -2.45
CA VAL A 38 -2.92 29.58 -1.96
C VAL A 38 -3.74 28.93 -3.07
N LEU A 39 -4.45 29.73 -3.87
CA LEU A 39 -5.22 29.23 -5.02
C LEU A 39 -4.29 28.70 -6.11
N GLN A 40 -3.22 29.41 -6.47
CA GLN A 40 -2.21 28.96 -7.42
C GLN A 40 -1.48 27.71 -6.93
N ARG A 41 -1.18 27.60 -5.63
CA ARG A 41 -0.60 26.39 -5.02
C ARG A 41 -1.56 25.20 -5.12
N ARG A 42 -2.82 25.39 -4.73
CA ARG A 42 -3.89 24.39 -4.92
C ARG A 42 -4.12 24.04 -6.40
N LEU A 43 -3.85 24.98 -7.30
CA LEU A 43 -3.99 24.81 -8.74
C LEU A 43 -2.71 24.30 -9.43
N SER A 44 -1.55 24.33 -8.76
CA SER A 44 -0.26 23.94 -9.36
C SER A 44 -0.10 22.42 -9.58
N GLY A 45 -1.09 21.62 -9.19
CA GLY A 45 -1.32 20.24 -9.68
C GLY A 45 -2.65 20.05 -10.42
N ALA A 46 -3.43 21.13 -10.59
CA ALA A 46 -4.77 21.12 -11.15
C ALA A 46 -4.87 21.57 -12.61
N GLY A 47 -3.72 21.70 -13.29
CA GLY A 47 -3.50 22.07 -14.70
C GLY A 47 -4.72 22.54 -15.50
N ASP A 48 -4.65 23.68 -16.16
CA ASP A 48 -5.80 24.22 -16.91
C ASP A 48 -6.14 23.42 -18.19
N GLY A 49 -5.37 22.37 -18.49
CA GLY A 49 -5.57 21.46 -19.60
C GLY A 49 -6.71 20.43 -19.39
N PRO A 50 -6.90 19.52 -20.37
CA PRO A 50 -7.84 18.42 -20.25
C PRO A 50 -7.50 17.52 -19.06
N LEU A 51 -8.52 16.84 -18.52
CA LEU A 51 -8.32 15.86 -17.46
C LEU A 51 -7.46 14.71 -17.99
N ALA A 52 -6.31 14.48 -17.34
CA ALA A 52 -5.44 13.36 -17.64
C ALA A 52 -6.08 12.06 -17.14
N ASP A 53 -6.35 11.12 -18.04
CA ASP A 53 -6.75 9.76 -17.69
C ASP A 53 -5.50 8.91 -17.43
N LEU A 54 -4.99 8.99 -16.20
CA LEU A 54 -3.77 8.26 -15.81
C LEU A 54 -4.01 6.74 -15.72
N ASP A 55 -5.22 6.35 -15.30
CA ASP A 55 -5.61 4.96 -15.06
C ASP A 55 -6.00 4.20 -16.36
N ALA A 56 -5.97 4.88 -17.52
CA ALA A 56 -6.30 4.29 -18.82
C ALA A 56 -5.41 3.09 -19.19
N VAL A 57 -6.03 1.92 -19.37
CA VAL A 57 -5.37 0.70 -19.85
C VAL A 57 -5.44 0.64 -21.37
N THR A 58 -4.60 1.43 -22.04
CA THR A 58 -4.55 1.56 -23.50
C THR A 58 -3.12 1.50 -24.04
N GLY A 59 -2.98 1.18 -25.32
CA GLY A 59 -1.69 1.11 -26.01
C GLY A 59 -0.73 0.12 -25.35
N ASP A 60 0.50 0.56 -25.11
CA ASP A 60 1.60 -0.26 -24.59
C ASP A 60 1.36 -0.79 -23.16
N ILE A 61 0.41 -0.22 -22.42
CA ILE A 61 0.10 -0.64 -21.03
C ILE A 61 -0.85 -1.83 -20.99
N ALA A 62 -1.72 -1.98 -21.99
CA ALA A 62 -2.68 -3.08 -22.05
C ALA A 62 -2.02 -4.48 -21.94
N PRO A 63 -0.96 -4.81 -22.70
CA PRO A 63 -0.31 -6.11 -22.57
C PRO A 63 0.40 -6.31 -21.22
N LEU A 64 0.88 -5.23 -20.59
CA LEU A 64 1.50 -5.30 -19.25
C LEU A 64 0.45 -5.66 -18.19
N VAL A 65 -0.67 -4.95 -18.18
CA VAL A 65 -1.77 -5.21 -17.25
C VAL A 65 -2.32 -6.62 -17.44
N GLU A 66 -2.39 -7.12 -18.67
CA GLU A 66 -2.82 -8.49 -18.94
C GLU A 66 -1.82 -9.54 -18.41
N ALA A 67 -0.52 -9.30 -18.55
CA ALA A 67 0.50 -10.15 -17.94
C ALA A 67 0.43 -10.14 -16.40
N LEU A 68 0.19 -8.97 -15.80
CA LEU A 68 0.02 -8.80 -14.36
C LEU A 68 -1.21 -9.54 -13.83
N ARG A 69 -2.33 -9.51 -14.57
CA ARG A 69 -3.54 -10.27 -14.22
C ARG A 69 -3.31 -11.78 -14.27
N ARG A 70 -2.67 -12.28 -15.33
CA ARG A 70 -2.32 -13.71 -15.41
C ARG A 70 -1.38 -14.14 -14.27
N ALA A 71 -0.43 -13.27 -13.90
CA ALA A 71 0.43 -13.52 -12.75
C ALA A 71 -0.35 -13.49 -11.43
N TRP A 72 -1.31 -12.57 -11.27
CA TRP A 72 -2.18 -12.49 -10.10
C TRP A 72 -3.00 -13.76 -9.90
N ASP A 73 -3.58 -14.29 -10.98
CA ASP A 73 -4.36 -15.52 -10.96
C ASP A 73 -3.48 -16.74 -10.63
N ALA A 74 -2.26 -16.79 -11.18
CA ALA A 74 -1.28 -17.84 -10.85
C ALA A 74 -0.83 -17.77 -9.38
N GLU A 75 -0.54 -16.58 -8.86
CA GLU A 75 -0.11 -16.35 -7.47
C GLU A 75 -1.24 -16.55 -6.45
N GLN A 76 -2.51 -16.60 -6.86
CA GLN A 76 -3.63 -16.82 -5.96
C GLN A 76 -3.66 -18.25 -5.41
N GLU A 77 -3.26 -19.22 -6.23
CA GLU A 77 -3.26 -20.64 -5.88
C GLU A 77 -1.97 -21.07 -5.16
N VAL A 78 -0.99 -20.17 -5.08
CA VAL A 78 0.31 -20.41 -4.44
C VAL A 78 0.33 -19.77 -3.05
N LEU A 79 0.83 -20.49 -2.06
CA LEU A 79 1.00 -19.96 -0.71
C LEU A 79 2.20 -19.04 -0.62
N ALA A 80 2.09 -18.00 0.19
CA ALA A 80 3.26 -17.20 0.57
C ALA A 80 4.16 -17.97 1.55
N ASP A 81 5.46 -17.68 1.53
CA ASP A 81 6.43 -18.30 2.44
C ASP A 81 6.06 -18.26 3.94
N PRO A 82 5.59 -17.14 4.52
CA PRO A 82 5.18 -17.16 5.93
C PRO A 82 4.02 -18.13 6.19
N ALA A 83 3.06 -18.24 5.27
CA ALA A 83 1.96 -19.18 5.39
C ALA A 83 2.44 -20.63 5.24
N ARG A 84 3.40 -20.90 4.34
CA ARG A 84 4.03 -22.24 4.23
C ARG A 84 4.72 -22.65 5.53
N VAL A 85 5.47 -21.72 6.14
CA VAL A 85 6.18 -21.98 7.40
C VAL A 85 5.19 -22.29 8.53
N GLU A 86 4.13 -21.50 8.67
CA GLU A 86 3.09 -21.72 9.68
C GLU A 86 2.41 -23.08 9.51
N LEU A 87 1.99 -23.43 8.29
CA LEU A 87 1.36 -24.72 8.02
C LEU A 87 2.33 -25.90 8.24
N ARG A 88 3.60 -25.77 7.84
CA ARG A 88 4.62 -26.79 8.09
C ARG A 88 4.85 -26.99 9.58
N GLN A 89 4.92 -25.90 10.34
CA GLN A 89 5.04 -25.96 11.79
C GLN A 89 3.85 -26.69 12.43
N GLN A 90 2.63 -26.40 11.98
CA GLN A 90 1.42 -27.08 12.44
C GLN A 90 1.44 -28.60 12.17
N VAL A 91 1.89 -29.01 10.98
CA VAL A 91 2.03 -30.43 10.64
C VAL A 91 3.12 -31.09 11.49
N LEU A 92 4.27 -30.44 11.65
CA LEU A 92 5.38 -30.94 12.47
C LEU A 92 5.00 -31.10 13.95
N GLU A 93 4.25 -30.16 14.51
CA GLU A 93 3.74 -30.26 15.89
C GLU A 93 2.82 -31.47 16.05
N TYR A 94 1.92 -31.68 15.09
CA TYR A 94 1.01 -32.81 15.10
C TYR A 94 1.75 -34.16 14.96
N ASP A 95 2.75 -34.25 14.08
CA ASP A 95 3.56 -35.45 13.94
C ASP A 95 4.47 -35.68 15.16
N GLY A 96 4.93 -34.62 15.81
CA GLY A 96 5.63 -34.69 17.09
C GLY A 96 4.78 -35.29 18.21
N LEU A 97 3.48 -34.95 18.27
CA LEU A 97 2.53 -35.57 19.19
C LEU A 97 2.38 -37.07 18.91
N LYS A 98 2.26 -37.47 17.64
CA LYS A 98 2.19 -38.90 17.25
C LYS A 98 3.44 -39.66 17.67
N ALA A 99 4.62 -39.12 17.36
CA ALA A 99 5.90 -39.72 17.73
C ALA A 99 6.01 -39.92 19.25
N ARG A 100 5.60 -38.92 20.03
CA ARG A 100 5.61 -38.99 21.51
C ARG A 100 4.66 -40.07 22.04
N ARG A 101 3.45 -40.18 21.47
CA ARG A 101 2.51 -41.26 21.81
C ARG A 101 3.11 -42.63 21.50
N ASP A 102 3.70 -42.78 20.31
CA ASP A 102 4.24 -44.06 19.84
C ASP A 102 5.46 -44.50 20.67
N GLU A 103 6.30 -43.55 21.09
CA GLU A 103 7.39 -43.80 22.02
C GLU A 103 6.88 -44.25 23.40
N ALA A 104 5.92 -43.53 23.99
CA ALA A 104 5.33 -43.89 25.28
C ALA A 104 4.65 -45.26 25.25
N ARG A 105 3.97 -45.59 24.15
CA ARG A 105 3.34 -46.91 23.93
C ARG A 105 4.38 -48.02 23.78
N SER A 106 5.44 -47.79 23.02
CA SER A 106 6.55 -48.74 22.88
C SER A 106 7.21 -49.06 24.22
N ARG A 107 7.39 -48.05 25.10
CA ARG A 107 7.90 -48.25 26.47
C ARG A 107 6.96 -49.08 27.35
N LEU A 108 5.64 -48.89 27.22
CA LEU A 108 4.65 -49.71 27.92
C LEU A 108 4.69 -51.18 27.48
N ASP A 109 4.81 -51.41 26.17
CA ASP A 109 4.81 -52.75 25.56
C ASP A 109 6.14 -53.50 25.82
N GLY A 110 7.26 -52.78 26.03
CA GLY A 110 8.61 -53.32 26.29
C GLY A 110 8.81 -54.08 27.61
N GLY A 111 7.78 -54.21 28.45
CA GLY A 111 7.65 -55.33 29.39
C GLY A 111 8.42 -55.31 30.72
N ARG A 112 9.22 -54.28 31.06
CA ARG A 112 9.90 -54.17 32.38
C ARG A 112 9.82 -52.77 32.99
N VAL A 113 8.62 -52.22 33.09
CA VAL A 113 8.38 -50.91 33.70
C VAL A 113 7.75 -51.11 35.09
N PRO A 114 8.30 -50.51 36.16
CA PRO A 114 7.67 -50.44 37.48
C PRO A 114 6.23 -49.90 37.40
N ARG A 115 5.37 -50.30 38.34
CA ARG A 115 3.94 -49.94 38.32
C ARG A 115 3.69 -48.42 38.25
N PHE A 116 4.43 -47.63 39.03
CA PHE A 116 4.27 -46.18 39.06
C PHE A 116 4.66 -45.51 37.73
N GLU A 117 5.73 -45.98 37.07
CA GLU A 117 6.14 -45.53 35.75
C GLU A 117 5.14 -45.95 34.67
N ARG A 118 4.56 -47.15 34.79
CA ARG A 118 3.49 -47.63 33.90
C ARG A 118 2.25 -46.74 33.99
N ASP A 119 1.83 -46.37 35.20
CA ASP A 119 0.69 -45.50 35.42
C ASP A 119 0.95 -44.09 34.86
N ALA A 120 2.16 -43.56 35.04
CA ALA A 120 2.57 -42.27 34.47
C ALA A 120 2.58 -42.27 32.94
N LEU A 121 3.18 -43.28 32.31
CA LEU A 121 3.18 -43.46 30.85
C LEU A 121 1.77 -43.63 30.29
N SER A 122 0.91 -44.38 30.99
CA SER A 122 -0.50 -44.57 30.57
C SER A 122 -1.28 -43.25 30.61
N HIS A 123 -1.02 -42.41 31.61
CA HIS A 123 -1.60 -41.06 31.68
C HIS A 123 -1.07 -40.16 30.56
N GLU A 124 0.24 -40.20 30.29
CA GLU A 124 0.86 -39.45 29.19
C GLU A 124 0.27 -39.84 27.84
N VAL A 125 0.14 -41.13 27.53
CA VAL A 125 -0.49 -41.61 26.29
C VAL A 125 -1.90 -41.04 26.15
N ARG A 126 -2.73 -41.13 27.20
CA ARG A 126 -4.11 -40.62 27.16
C ARG A 126 -4.16 -39.11 26.93
N GLN A 127 -3.24 -38.36 27.57
CA GLN A 127 -3.14 -36.91 27.39
C GLN A 127 -2.74 -36.55 25.96
N VAL A 128 -1.74 -37.23 25.40
CA VAL A 128 -1.27 -36.99 24.04
C VAL A 128 -2.32 -37.42 23.01
N GLU A 129 -3.03 -38.52 23.22
CA GLU A 129 -4.15 -38.94 22.37
C GLU A 129 -5.27 -37.89 22.32
N TRP A 130 -5.61 -37.29 23.46
CA TRP A 130 -6.57 -36.18 23.49
C TRP A 130 -6.09 -34.98 22.65
N LEU A 131 -4.81 -34.60 22.77
CA LEU A 131 -4.22 -33.53 21.97
C LEU A 131 -4.20 -33.85 20.47
N ILE A 132 -3.90 -35.11 20.11
CA ILE A 132 -3.93 -35.58 18.72
C ILE A 132 -5.34 -35.43 18.16
N HIS A 133 -6.38 -35.90 18.86
CA HIS A 133 -7.76 -35.78 18.39
C HIS A 133 -8.21 -34.32 18.28
N ALA A 134 -7.80 -33.45 19.21
CA ALA A 134 -8.12 -32.03 19.15
C ALA A 134 -7.50 -31.34 17.91
N ASN A 135 -6.30 -31.76 17.50
CA ASN A 135 -5.52 -31.13 16.42
C ASN A 135 -5.61 -31.86 15.06
N GLU A 136 -6.21 -33.04 14.99
CA GLU A 136 -6.24 -33.88 13.78
C GLU A 136 -6.85 -33.16 12.58
N ALA A 137 -8.02 -32.54 12.76
CA ALA A 137 -8.71 -31.85 11.66
C ALA A 137 -7.92 -30.64 11.15
N SER A 138 -7.22 -29.92 12.02
CA SER A 138 -6.45 -28.73 11.66
C SER A 138 -5.15 -29.11 10.96
N ALA A 139 -4.43 -30.11 11.48
CA ALA A 139 -3.22 -30.66 10.86
C ALA A 139 -3.51 -31.30 9.49
N LYS A 140 -4.63 -32.02 9.35
CA LYS A 140 -5.04 -32.58 8.06
C LYS A 140 -5.28 -31.50 7.01
N ARG A 141 -6.02 -30.43 7.36
CA ARG A 141 -6.22 -29.29 6.45
C ARG A 141 -4.91 -28.58 6.11
N ALA A 142 -4.00 -28.46 7.08
CA ALA A 142 -2.69 -27.86 6.82
C ALA A 142 -1.87 -28.69 5.82
N ALA A 143 -1.84 -30.02 5.99
CA ALA A 143 -1.19 -30.93 5.06
C ALA A 143 -1.83 -30.90 3.66
N GLU A 144 -3.16 -30.89 3.57
CA GLU A 144 -3.90 -30.76 2.29
C GLU A 144 -3.57 -29.45 1.58
N ARG A 145 -3.49 -28.34 2.31
CA ARG A 145 -3.10 -27.03 1.75
C ARG A 145 -1.65 -26.99 1.26
N LEU A 146 -0.73 -27.61 1.99
CA LEU A 146 0.67 -27.71 1.56
C LEU A 146 0.81 -28.58 0.30
N ALA A 147 0.09 -29.70 0.21
CA ALA A 147 0.08 -30.54 -0.97
C ALA A 147 -0.49 -29.78 -2.20
N ALA A 148 -1.59 -29.04 -2.02
CA ALA A 148 -2.15 -28.21 -3.08
C ALA A 148 -1.19 -27.11 -3.55
N ASP A 149 -0.41 -26.50 -2.65
CA ASP A 149 0.64 -25.53 -2.99
C ASP A 149 1.79 -26.18 -3.78
N GLU A 150 2.21 -27.38 -3.40
CA GLU A 150 3.24 -28.14 -4.14
C GLU A 150 2.78 -28.50 -5.55
N ASP A 151 1.54 -28.99 -5.70
CA ASP A 151 0.93 -29.25 -7.00
C ASP A 151 0.83 -27.96 -7.83
N ALA A 152 0.39 -26.86 -7.20
CA ALA A 152 0.23 -25.58 -7.86
C ALA A 152 1.57 -25.02 -8.36
N ALA A 153 2.62 -25.13 -7.54
CA ALA A 153 3.98 -24.70 -7.87
C ALA A 153 4.65 -25.58 -8.95
N GLY A 154 4.19 -26.82 -9.12
CA GLY A 154 4.69 -27.74 -10.15
C GLY A 154 4.15 -27.47 -11.56
N GLU A 155 3.07 -26.69 -11.71
CA GLU A 155 2.49 -26.40 -13.03
C GLU A 155 3.29 -25.31 -13.78
N GLN A 156 3.88 -25.69 -14.91
CA GLN A 156 4.76 -24.84 -15.72
C GLN A 156 4.11 -23.50 -16.12
N TRP A 157 2.83 -23.49 -16.50
CA TRP A 157 2.16 -22.26 -16.92
C TRP A 157 2.09 -21.21 -15.80
N ARG A 158 2.01 -21.63 -14.53
CA ARG A 158 2.02 -20.71 -13.38
C ARG A 158 3.40 -20.09 -13.22
N THR A 159 4.46 -20.89 -13.29
CA THR A 159 5.84 -20.37 -13.25
C THR A 159 6.07 -19.35 -14.37
N GLU A 160 5.64 -19.65 -15.59
CA GLU A 160 5.75 -18.74 -16.72
C GLU A 160 4.92 -17.47 -16.53
N ALA A 161 3.71 -17.59 -16.00
CA ALA A 161 2.85 -16.44 -15.70
C ALA A 161 3.46 -15.53 -14.62
N VAL A 162 4.01 -16.10 -13.54
CA VAL A 162 4.69 -15.35 -12.46
C VAL A 162 5.91 -14.62 -13.00
N LEU A 163 6.76 -15.28 -13.79
CA LEU A 163 7.94 -14.67 -14.41
C LEU A 163 7.56 -13.53 -15.37
N ALA A 164 6.53 -13.73 -16.19
CA ALA A 164 5.99 -12.69 -17.06
C ALA A 164 5.43 -11.51 -16.25
N GLY A 165 4.76 -11.80 -15.13
CA GLY A 165 4.27 -10.81 -14.17
C GLY A 165 5.39 -9.98 -13.56
N ASP A 166 6.45 -10.62 -13.06
CA ASP A 166 7.60 -9.93 -12.46
C ASP A 166 8.29 -9.01 -13.48
N LYS A 167 8.41 -9.43 -14.74
CA LYS A 167 8.88 -8.57 -15.81
C LYS A 167 7.94 -7.38 -16.04
N ALA A 168 6.63 -7.63 -16.12
CA ALA A 168 5.62 -6.59 -16.32
C ALA A 168 5.58 -5.58 -15.15
N ARG A 169 5.85 -6.01 -13.91
CA ARG A 169 5.96 -5.13 -12.72
C ARG A 169 7.14 -4.16 -12.82
N GLY A 170 8.22 -4.55 -13.48
CA GLY A 170 9.31 -3.64 -13.80
C GLY A 170 8.87 -2.60 -14.84
N GLU A 171 8.30 -3.08 -15.95
CA GLU A 171 7.93 -2.24 -17.09
C GLU A 171 6.76 -1.28 -16.80
N ILE A 172 5.83 -1.66 -15.90
CA ILE A 172 4.69 -0.82 -15.53
C ILE A 172 5.13 0.45 -14.77
N LYS A 173 6.21 0.39 -14.00
CA LYS A 173 6.77 1.57 -13.31
C LYS A 173 7.32 2.57 -14.32
N ASP A 174 8.04 2.09 -15.32
CA ASP A 174 8.56 2.95 -16.39
C ASP A 174 7.42 3.54 -17.23
N ALA A 175 6.36 2.76 -17.49
CA ALA A 175 5.18 3.25 -18.18
C ALA A 175 4.43 4.32 -17.37
N ALA A 176 4.29 4.11 -16.05
CA ALA A 176 3.73 5.09 -15.13
C ALA A 176 4.55 6.38 -15.10
N ALA A 177 5.89 6.28 -15.04
CA ALA A 177 6.80 7.43 -15.10
C ALA A 177 6.62 8.24 -16.38
N ARG A 178 6.66 7.60 -17.55
CA ARG A 178 6.43 8.27 -18.84
C ARG A 178 5.08 8.98 -18.88
N ARG A 179 4.04 8.36 -18.34
CA ARG A 179 2.67 8.92 -18.33
C ARG A 179 2.56 10.15 -17.44
N ILE A 180 3.13 10.10 -16.23
CA ILE A 180 3.15 11.25 -15.31
C ILE A 180 3.95 12.39 -15.92
N SER A 181 5.15 12.12 -16.45
CA SER A 181 5.97 13.13 -17.12
C SER A 181 5.27 13.77 -18.31
N ALA A 182 4.57 12.99 -19.14
CA ALA A 182 3.81 13.51 -20.27
C ALA A 182 2.64 14.41 -19.82
N ALA A 183 1.89 14.00 -18.79
CA ALA A 183 0.80 14.80 -18.23
C ALA A 183 1.30 16.12 -17.62
N LEU A 184 2.43 16.09 -16.91
CA LEU A 184 3.08 17.28 -16.36
C LEU A 184 3.57 18.22 -17.47
N ALA A 185 4.24 17.69 -18.50
CA ALA A 185 4.76 18.47 -19.62
C ALA A 185 3.65 19.17 -20.43
N GLN A 186 2.45 18.58 -20.48
CA GLN A 186 1.28 19.13 -21.16
C GLN A 186 0.43 20.05 -20.28
N TYR A 187 0.84 20.30 -19.03
CA TYR A 187 0.04 21.04 -18.04
C TYR A 187 -1.39 20.47 -17.90
N ALA A 188 -1.53 19.15 -18.02
CA ALA A 188 -2.82 18.47 -17.93
C ALA A 188 -3.38 18.52 -16.50
N ARG A 189 -4.70 18.50 -16.37
CA ARG A 189 -5.34 18.44 -15.06
C ARG A 189 -5.22 17.04 -14.48
N MET A 190 -4.58 16.92 -13.31
CA MET A 190 -4.43 15.62 -12.65
C MET A 190 -5.76 15.12 -12.02
N PRO A 191 -5.97 13.79 -11.97
CA PRO A 191 -7.10 13.18 -11.27
C PRO A 191 -7.22 13.61 -9.80
N VAL A 192 -8.43 13.43 -9.23
CA VAL A 192 -8.69 13.79 -7.84
C VAL A 192 -7.84 12.97 -6.87
N TRP A 193 -7.80 11.64 -7.02
CA TRP A 193 -6.97 10.76 -6.19
C TRP A 193 -5.49 11.16 -6.20
N PHE A 194 -5.00 11.68 -7.34
CA PHE A 194 -3.60 12.10 -7.49
C PHE A 194 -3.33 13.35 -6.67
N ARG A 195 -4.19 14.36 -6.79
CA ARG A 195 -4.06 15.63 -6.06
C ARG A 195 -4.30 15.48 -4.56
N VAL A 196 -5.30 14.69 -4.17
CA VAL A 196 -5.65 14.45 -2.76
C VAL A 196 -4.63 13.52 -2.09
N GLY A 197 -4.19 12.48 -2.80
CA GLY A 197 -3.30 11.47 -2.25
C GLY A 197 -1.84 11.91 -2.13
N LEU A 198 -1.31 12.61 -3.14
CA LEU A 198 0.11 13.01 -3.19
C LEU A 198 0.36 14.45 -2.74
N GLY A 199 -0.68 15.28 -2.71
CA GLY A 199 -0.56 16.70 -2.40
C GLY A 199 0.18 17.50 -3.49
N GLU A 200 0.79 18.60 -3.08
CA GLU A 200 1.48 19.54 -3.96
C GLU A 200 2.89 19.04 -4.32
N ILE A 201 3.38 19.43 -5.51
CA ILE A 201 4.74 19.13 -5.94
C ILE A 201 5.72 19.95 -5.09
N PRO A 202 6.63 19.33 -4.33
CA PRO A 202 7.52 20.07 -3.46
C PRO A 202 8.64 20.76 -4.24
N THR A 203 9.06 21.92 -3.72
CA THR A 203 10.23 22.68 -4.20
C THR A 203 11.27 22.79 -3.09
N PRO A 204 12.58 22.74 -3.38
CA PRO A 204 13.18 22.69 -4.71
C PRO A 204 13.31 21.26 -5.29
N ASP A 205 13.21 20.21 -4.48
CA ASP A 205 13.44 18.82 -4.91
C ASP A 205 12.13 18.01 -4.98
N PRO A 206 11.60 17.72 -6.19
CA PRO A 206 10.41 16.91 -6.37
C PRO A 206 10.67 15.40 -6.47
N SER A 207 11.91 14.93 -6.31
CA SER A 207 12.30 13.56 -6.67
C SER A 207 11.51 12.50 -5.89
N PHE A 208 11.45 12.63 -4.56
CA PHE A 208 10.71 11.68 -3.70
C PHE A 208 9.18 11.71 -3.95
N TRP A 209 8.65 12.89 -4.28
CA TRP A 209 7.24 13.03 -4.66
C TRP A 209 6.95 12.34 -6.00
N LEU A 210 7.83 12.50 -6.99
CA LEU A 210 7.71 11.84 -8.30
C LEU A 210 7.80 10.31 -8.16
N GLU A 211 8.75 9.81 -7.39
CA GLU A 211 8.88 8.36 -7.12
C GLU A 211 7.61 7.79 -6.47
N SER A 212 7.05 8.51 -5.50
CA SER A 212 5.80 8.12 -4.84
C SER A 212 4.62 8.16 -5.80
N ALA A 213 4.52 9.18 -6.65
CA ALA A 213 3.49 9.30 -7.66
C ALA A 213 3.53 8.13 -8.67
N ILE A 214 4.74 7.76 -9.11
CA ILE A 214 4.98 6.61 -9.98
C ILE A 214 4.56 5.32 -9.29
N ALA A 215 4.93 5.14 -8.02
CA ALA A 215 4.57 3.95 -7.25
C ALA A 215 3.05 3.79 -7.11
N VAL A 216 2.35 4.88 -6.80
CA VAL A 216 0.88 4.90 -6.70
C VAL A 216 0.24 4.55 -8.04
N LEU A 217 0.67 5.18 -9.14
CA LEU A 217 0.09 4.90 -10.46
C LEU A 217 0.37 3.45 -10.90
N ALA A 218 1.59 2.96 -10.69
CA ALA A 218 1.93 1.56 -10.97
C ALA A 218 1.05 0.59 -10.17
N TYR A 219 0.82 0.87 -8.87
CA TYR A 219 -0.08 0.08 -8.03
C TYR A 219 -1.53 0.11 -8.53
N ARG A 220 -2.03 1.27 -8.93
CA ARG A 220 -3.40 1.40 -9.46
C ARG A 220 -3.57 0.62 -10.76
N LEU A 221 -2.58 0.67 -11.65
CA LEU A 221 -2.58 -0.07 -12.92
C LEU A 221 -2.46 -1.60 -12.69
N GLU A 222 -1.61 -2.03 -11.76
CA GLU A 222 -1.42 -3.45 -11.44
C GLU A 222 -2.68 -4.07 -10.81
N TYR A 223 -3.26 -3.41 -9.81
CA TYR A 223 -4.38 -3.97 -9.04
C TYR A 223 -5.76 -3.45 -9.47
N GLY A 224 -5.83 -2.69 -10.57
CA GLY A 224 -7.08 -2.18 -11.14
C GLY A 224 -7.85 -1.27 -10.18
N VAL A 225 -7.15 -0.41 -9.43
CA VAL A 225 -7.79 0.51 -8.48
C VAL A 225 -8.37 1.70 -9.23
N THR A 226 -9.69 1.84 -9.20
CA THR A 226 -10.43 2.92 -9.88
C THR A 226 -11.09 3.90 -8.91
N ASP A 227 -10.78 3.82 -7.61
CA ASP A 227 -11.33 4.74 -6.62
C ASP A 227 -10.91 6.19 -6.96
N ALA A 228 -11.89 7.09 -7.00
CA ALA A 228 -11.69 8.46 -7.43
C ALA A 228 -10.99 9.34 -6.38
N VAL A 229 -11.00 8.93 -5.11
CA VAL A 229 -10.49 9.70 -3.96
C VAL A 229 -9.35 8.97 -3.28
N SER A 230 -9.53 7.68 -2.97
CA SER A 230 -8.48 6.87 -2.33
C SER A 230 -7.45 6.44 -3.38
N PRO A 231 -6.18 6.90 -3.30
CA PRO A 231 -5.15 6.53 -4.28
C PRO A 231 -4.90 5.02 -4.33
N LEU A 232 -4.98 4.33 -3.18
CA LEU A 232 -4.72 2.90 -3.05
C LEU A 232 -6.00 2.03 -2.93
N GLY A 233 -7.18 2.66 -2.93
CA GLY A 233 -8.45 1.97 -2.77
C GLY A 233 -8.65 1.42 -1.35
N ALA A 234 -9.40 0.32 -1.24
CA ALA A 234 -9.59 -0.37 0.03
C ALA A 234 -8.33 -1.14 0.45
N PRO A 235 -7.96 -1.14 1.74
CA PRO A 235 -6.79 -1.86 2.22
C PRO A 235 -6.96 -3.38 1.97
N PRO A 236 -5.96 -4.04 1.36
CA PRO A 236 -5.98 -5.48 1.16
C PRO A 236 -5.80 -6.24 2.48
N SER A 237 -6.13 -7.53 2.49
CA SER A 237 -5.90 -8.43 3.62
C SER A 237 -5.04 -9.62 3.20
N ALA A 238 -4.01 -9.92 4.00
CA ALA A 238 -3.16 -11.09 3.85
C ALA A 238 -3.71 -12.35 4.55
N SER A 239 -4.95 -12.32 5.05
CA SER A 239 -5.54 -13.38 5.88
C SER A 239 -5.63 -14.76 5.21
N SER A 240 -5.73 -14.81 3.88
CA SER A 240 -5.74 -16.07 3.13
C SER A 240 -4.36 -16.77 3.12
N GLY A 241 -3.28 -16.02 3.32
CA GLY A 241 -1.90 -16.50 3.19
C GLY A 241 -1.47 -16.77 1.74
N CYS A 242 -2.30 -16.43 0.74
CA CYS A 242 -1.97 -16.60 -0.68
C CYS A 242 -0.95 -15.54 -1.12
N GLN A 243 -0.07 -15.92 -2.06
CA GLN A 243 1.08 -15.10 -2.45
C GLN A 243 0.67 -13.74 -3.01
N ASN A 244 -0.36 -13.69 -3.87
CA ASN A 244 -0.85 -12.44 -4.46
C ASN A 244 -1.34 -11.43 -3.40
N TRP A 245 -2.12 -11.89 -2.42
CA TRP A 245 -2.69 -11.07 -1.36
C TRP A 245 -1.64 -10.59 -0.37
N VAL A 246 -0.69 -11.45 -0.02
CA VAL A 246 0.46 -11.07 0.81
C VAL A 246 1.30 -10.01 0.09
N ARG A 247 1.59 -10.21 -1.21
CA ARG A 247 2.32 -9.23 -2.03
C ARG A 247 1.60 -7.89 -2.08
N ARG A 248 0.31 -7.88 -2.43
CA ARG A 248 -0.49 -6.64 -2.49
C ARG A 248 -0.51 -5.93 -1.15
N THR A 249 -0.61 -6.66 -0.04
CA THR A 249 -0.60 -6.09 1.32
C THR A 249 0.74 -5.42 1.62
N ASN A 250 1.86 -6.06 1.27
CA ASN A 250 3.19 -5.50 1.46
C ASN A 250 3.42 -4.24 0.60
N VAL A 251 3.02 -4.28 -0.68
CA VAL A 251 3.15 -3.13 -1.57
C VAL A 251 2.24 -1.98 -1.12
N HIS A 252 1.01 -2.28 -0.70
CA HIS A 252 0.10 -1.28 -0.14
C HIS A 252 0.70 -0.62 1.11
N ALA A 253 1.31 -1.41 2.01
CA ALA A 253 1.97 -0.89 3.21
C ALA A 253 3.17 0.01 2.86
N ASP A 254 4.05 -0.40 1.93
CA ASP A 254 5.19 0.41 1.48
C ASP A 254 4.75 1.75 0.90
N ILE A 255 3.73 1.74 0.02
CA ILE A 255 3.24 2.98 -0.58
C ILE A 255 2.53 3.84 0.46
N THR A 256 1.80 3.24 1.40
CA THR A 256 1.19 3.99 2.50
C THR A 256 2.25 4.71 3.33
N ASP A 257 3.36 4.04 3.65
CA ASP A 257 4.47 4.63 4.41
C ASP A 257 5.16 5.79 3.64
N ARG A 258 5.29 5.65 2.33
CA ARG A 258 5.76 6.75 1.46
C ARG A 258 4.81 7.94 1.49
N LEU A 259 3.50 7.70 1.38
CA LEU A 259 2.49 8.75 1.40
C LEU A 259 2.40 9.44 2.77
N THR A 260 2.52 8.71 3.87
CA THR A 260 2.59 9.30 5.22
C THR A 260 3.86 10.10 5.40
N THR A 261 5.00 9.64 4.88
CA THR A 261 6.26 10.38 4.88
C THR A 261 6.15 11.67 4.06
N LEU A 262 5.51 11.63 2.89
CA LEU A 262 5.21 12.83 2.10
C LEU A 262 4.35 13.82 2.89
N ALA A 263 3.27 13.34 3.49
CA ALA A 263 2.40 14.18 4.31
C ALA A 263 3.18 14.79 5.49
N ALA A 264 4.00 14.03 6.20
CA ALA A 264 4.77 14.53 7.34
C ALA A 264 5.87 15.54 6.92
N THR A 265 6.50 15.33 5.77
CA THR A 265 7.64 16.13 5.30
C THR A 265 7.18 17.43 4.64
N PHE A 266 6.04 17.40 3.94
CA PHE A 266 5.55 18.51 3.12
C PHE A 266 4.26 19.15 3.67
N HIS A 267 3.69 18.66 4.78
CA HIS A 267 2.75 19.38 5.63
C HIS A 267 3.34 19.76 6.99
N LEU A 268 4.10 20.86 7.00
CA LEU A 268 4.09 21.85 8.07
C LEU A 268 4.30 23.25 7.45
N GLN A 269 3.21 23.82 6.90
CA GLN A 269 2.76 25.23 7.04
C GLN A 269 1.57 25.54 6.13
#